data_AF-A0AAD9IBM2-F1
#
_entry.id   AF-A0AAD9IBM2-F1
#
_cell.length_a   1.000
_cell.length_b   1.000
_cell.length_c   1.000
_cell.angle_alpha   90.00
_cell.angle_beta   90.00
_cell.angle_gamma   90.00
#
_symmetry.space_group_name_H-M   'P 1'
#
loop_
_entity.id
_entity.type
_entity.pdbx_description
1 polymer ?
#
loop_
_entity_poly.entity_id
_entity_poly.type
_entity_poly.pdbx_seq_one_letter_code
_entity_poly.pdbx_strand_id
1 'polypeptide(L)'
;MRSAAAAIHSRQHSIVLTSTSALKDMAPPPPPLPPATKPPPSQPFSPSTTATESASRHQPQHHRPAFTAFQQHYTPAKSLAPKPLTATFLAAPTPSKLPANIAASAETSRLQTELLQLHLLHRAGPAASAAWRVSAAGRLRARFDDLAAREAEVALRERGAVEAHNALALRDWGGLEEKLPVLDAVVSAVWSLGEPGGRFARLVRRFEKWAERVADAVAARSDSGARGGQEVVFVSELDAGWRDECEGLSRRLDECRRMLQGLDDGRDRDEAGAGAVGDPSSLEVVLGACRTLVHDMLAELEIMERMQREAVAQEDMWVRGRNRAWAVRDQDTETPRAGAIWRAFSGAGPGGQDARCAWS
;
A
#
# COMPACT_ATOMS: atom_id res chain seq x y z
N MET A 1 -11.39 -48.10 -8.49
CA MET A 1 -10.17 -47.35 -8.10
C MET A 1 -10.43 -45.88 -8.39
N ARG A 2 -10.40 -44.94 -7.43
CA ARG A 2 -9.23 -44.33 -6.73
C ARG A 2 -8.32 -43.45 -7.63
N SER A 3 -8.71 -42.17 -7.74
CA SER A 3 -7.88 -40.95 -7.59
C SER A 3 -6.59 -40.73 -8.40
N ALA A 4 -6.62 -39.76 -9.33
CA ALA A 4 -5.72 -38.58 -9.45
C ALA A 4 -6.27 -37.67 -10.57
N ALA A 5 -6.52 -36.36 -10.48
CA ALA A 5 -6.08 -35.27 -9.60
C ALA A 5 -4.65 -34.75 -9.86
N ALA A 6 -4.55 -33.74 -10.74
CA ALA A 6 -3.39 -32.86 -10.91
C ALA A 6 -3.89 -31.41 -11.00
N ALA A 7 -3.36 -30.51 -10.17
CA ALA A 7 -3.91 -29.17 -9.98
C ALA A 7 -3.15 -28.09 -10.75
N ILE A 8 -3.88 -27.28 -11.54
CA ILE A 8 -3.34 -26.09 -12.22
C ILE A 8 -3.02 -25.02 -11.16
N HIS A 9 -1.74 -24.77 -10.93
CA HIS A 9 -1.28 -23.78 -9.96
C HIS A 9 -1.24 -22.38 -10.58
N SER A 10 -2.28 -21.57 -10.35
CA SER A 10 -2.22 -20.14 -10.64
C SER A 10 -1.32 -19.44 -9.61
N ARG A 11 -0.09 -19.08 -10.02
CA ARG A 11 0.82 -18.25 -9.21
C ARG A 11 0.51 -16.77 -9.41
N GLN A 12 -0.25 -16.20 -8.46
CA GLN A 12 -0.34 -14.74 -8.33
C GLN A 12 1.01 -14.20 -7.84
N HIS A 13 1.67 -13.37 -8.64
CA HIS A 13 2.84 -12.60 -8.22
C HIS A 13 2.39 -11.25 -7.64
N SER A 14 2.32 -11.16 -6.32
CA SER A 14 2.01 -9.92 -5.61
C SER A 14 3.19 -8.94 -5.70
N ILE A 15 3.04 -7.89 -6.51
CA ILE A 15 4.01 -6.78 -6.56
C ILE A 15 3.82 -5.91 -5.32
N VAL A 16 4.79 -5.95 -4.40
CA VAL A 16 4.79 -5.11 -3.20
C VAL A 16 5.43 -3.76 -3.52
N LEU A 17 4.62 -2.75 -3.78
CA LEU A 17 5.08 -1.37 -3.98
C LEU A 17 5.31 -0.68 -2.62
N THR A 18 6.57 -0.65 -2.17
CA THR A 18 7.03 0.11 -1.01
C THR A 18 7.21 1.60 -1.34
N SER A 19 6.11 2.34 -1.44
CA SER A 19 6.14 3.79 -1.68
C SER A 19 6.74 4.57 -0.50
N THR A 20 8.04 4.87 -0.60
CA THR A 20 8.76 5.79 0.31
C THR A 20 8.75 7.20 -0.26
N SER A 21 7.72 7.98 0.08
CA SER A 21 7.59 9.39 -0.36
C SER A 21 7.57 10.34 0.84
N ALA A 22 8.51 11.28 0.89
CA ALA A 22 8.61 12.29 1.94
C ALA A 22 9.02 13.67 1.39
N LEU A 23 8.60 14.72 2.12
CA LEU A 23 9.11 16.10 2.07
C LEU A 23 8.85 16.93 0.78
N LYS A 24 7.66 17.57 0.76
CA LYS A 24 7.41 19.00 0.47
C LYS A 24 5.94 19.31 0.84
N ASP A 25 5.53 20.49 1.32
CA ASP A 25 6.21 21.75 1.65
C ASP A 25 5.61 22.34 2.96
N MET A 26 6.24 23.37 3.56
CA MET A 26 5.77 23.97 4.83
C MET A 26 4.77 25.14 4.65
N ALA A 27 3.66 25.11 5.40
CA ALA A 27 2.84 26.29 5.72
C ALA A 27 2.12 26.13 7.09
N PRO A 28 1.95 27.20 7.89
CA PRO A 28 1.44 27.09 9.28
C PRO A 28 -0.09 27.25 9.42
N PRO A 29 -0.72 26.69 10.49
CA PRO A 29 -2.14 26.85 10.79
C PRO A 29 -2.47 28.18 11.52
N PRO A 30 -3.71 28.71 11.39
CA PRO A 30 -4.14 29.97 12.01
C PRO A 30 -4.54 29.87 13.50
N PRO A 31 -4.58 31.00 14.25
CA PRO A 31 -4.86 31.02 15.69
C PRO A 31 -6.36 31.15 16.05
N PRO A 32 -6.78 30.67 17.25
CA PRO A 32 -8.14 30.88 17.77
C PRO A 32 -8.25 32.07 18.75
N LEU A 33 -9.40 32.78 18.72
CA LEU A 33 -9.82 33.78 19.71
C LEU A 33 -11.34 33.64 20.03
N PRO A 34 -11.87 34.20 21.14
CA PRO A 34 -13.03 33.64 21.85
C PRO A 34 -14.29 34.58 21.86
N PRO A 35 -15.11 34.71 22.92
CA PRO A 35 -16.42 34.04 22.98
C PRO A 35 -17.65 34.98 23.13
N ALA A 36 -18.86 34.42 23.00
CA ALA A 36 -20.15 35.11 23.21
C ALA A 36 -21.12 34.30 24.11
N THR A 37 -22.25 34.89 24.53
CA THR A 37 -22.93 34.54 25.81
C THR A 37 -24.46 34.38 25.78
N LYS A 38 -25.00 33.55 26.72
CA LYS A 38 -26.39 33.52 27.28
C LYS A 38 -27.52 32.98 26.33
N PRO A 39 -28.77 32.73 26.82
CA PRO A 39 -29.16 31.84 27.93
C PRO A 39 -30.47 31.03 27.68
N PRO A 40 -30.91 30.14 28.60
CA PRO A 40 -32.31 29.68 28.70
C PRO A 40 -32.97 29.90 30.09
N PRO A 41 -34.32 29.93 30.21
CA PRO A 41 -35.03 30.22 31.48
C PRO A 41 -35.85 29.05 32.11
N SER A 42 -36.12 29.19 33.42
CA SER A 42 -37.31 28.78 34.20
C SER A 42 -37.86 27.32 34.26
N GLN A 43 -37.65 26.70 35.43
CA GLN A 43 -38.61 26.06 36.37
C GLN A 43 -40.14 26.07 36.10
N PRO A 44 -40.97 25.28 36.84
CA PRO A 44 -40.75 24.00 37.57
C PRO A 44 -41.91 22.97 37.36
N PHE A 45 -41.93 21.82 38.06
CA PHE A 45 -43.13 21.22 38.71
C PHE A 45 -42.79 19.95 39.52
N SER A 46 -43.62 19.63 40.53
CA SER A 46 -43.63 18.35 41.29
C SER A 46 -45.05 17.78 41.33
N PRO A 47 -45.23 16.48 41.61
CA PRO A 47 -45.95 16.13 42.85
C PRO A 47 -45.42 14.89 43.61
N SER A 48 -45.91 14.73 44.84
CA SER A 48 -45.61 13.63 45.79
C SER A 48 -46.61 12.47 45.70
N THR A 49 -46.49 11.43 46.56
CA THR A 49 -47.52 11.05 47.60
C THR A 49 -47.37 9.61 48.15
N THR A 50 -46.97 9.49 49.44
CA THR A 50 -47.24 8.44 50.49
C THR A 50 -47.15 6.93 50.13
N ALA A 51 -47.22 5.92 51.02
CA ALA A 51 -47.47 5.75 52.47
C ALA A 51 -46.63 4.53 53.02
N THR A 52 -46.67 4.00 54.25
CA THR A 52 -47.57 4.16 55.43
C THR A 52 -46.79 3.91 56.76
N GLU A 53 -47.53 3.85 57.88
CA GLU A 53 -47.13 3.83 59.29
C GLU A 53 -47.12 2.40 59.94
N SER A 54 -46.81 2.21 61.23
CA SER A 54 -47.84 2.27 62.31
C SER A 54 -47.30 2.29 63.77
N ALA A 55 -48.00 3.04 64.65
CA ALA A 55 -48.22 2.86 66.12
C ALA A 55 -47.03 2.55 67.07
N SER A 56 -46.59 3.42 68.01
CA SER A 56 -47.21 3.93 69.27
C SER A 56 -47.25 2.93 70.46
N ARG A 57 -46.85 3.26 71.70
CA ARG A 57 -47.66 4.07 72.66
C ARG A 57 -46.92 4.57 73.94
N HIS A 58 -47.45 5.68 74.48
CA HIS A 58 -47.62 6.06 75.91
C HIS A 58 -46.51 6.70 76.77
N GLN A 59 -46.99 7.35 77.84
CA GLN A 59 -46.38 8.35 78.74
C GLN A 59 -46.87 8.08 80.19
N PRO A 60 -46.24 8.61 81.27
CA PRO A 60 -46.95 9.64 82.07
C PRO A 60 -46.01 10.74 82.66
N GLN A 61 -46.47 11.48 83.68
CA GLN A 61 -46.02 12.84 84.04
C GLN A 61 -45.59 12.99 85.53
N HIS A 62 -44.87 14.08 85.88
CA HIS A 62 -45.36 15.18 86.74
C HIS A 62 -44.27 16.03 87.48
N HIS A 63 -44.70 17.21 87.93
CA HIS A 63 -44.19 18.10 89.00
C HIS A 63 -42.99 19.06 88.80
N ARG A 64 -43.31 20.34 89.06
CA ARG A 64 -42.47 21.49 89.50
C ARG A 64 -42.24 21.40 91.04
N PRO A 65 -41.43 22.26 91.73
CA PRO A 65 -40.96 23.60 91.36
C PRO A 65 -39.47 23.90 91.62
N ALA A 66 -39.09 25.18 91.50
CA ALA A 66 -37.74 25.69 91.77
C ALA A 66 -37.43 25.81 93.28
N PHE A 67 -36.14 25.78 93.63
CA PHE A 67 -35.63 26.17 94.93
C PHE A 67 -34.55 27.24 94.77
N THR A 68 -34.65 28.34 95.53
CA THR A 68 -33.68 29.44 95.52
C THR A 68 -33.19 29.69 96.93
N ALA A 69 -31.88 29.53 97.17
CA ALA A 69 -31.24 29.89 98.43
C ALA A 69 -29.73 30.15 98.24
N PHE A 70 -29.20 31.12 98.99
CA PHE A 70 -27.75 31.35 99.12
C PHE A 70 -27.14 30.34 100.10
N GLN A 71 -26.27 29.45 99.61
CA GLN A 71 -25.21 28.71 100.35
C GLN A 71 -24.46 27.87 99.28
N GLN A 72 -23.34 28.32 98.72
CA GLN A 72 -22.00 28.19 99.32
C GLN A 72 -21.83 26.96 100.21
N HIS A 73 -21.16 25.93 99.69
CA HIS A 73 -20.06 25.22 100.37
C HIS A 73 -19.20 24.45 99.35
N TYR A 74 -17.87 24.49 99.52
CA TYR A 74 -16.91 23.72 98.72
C TYR A 74 -16.69 22.33 99.33
N THR A 75 -16.80 21.25 98.55
CA THR A 75 -15.74 20.22 98.39
C THR A 75 -16.15 19.14 97.36
N PRO A 76 -15.21 18.51 96.62
CA PRO A 76 -15.52 17.54 95.56
C PRO A 76 -15.49 16.07 96.02
N ALA A 77 -16.58 15.33 95.76
CA ALA A 77 -16.72 13.91 96.10
C ALA A 77 -16.44 12.97 94.89
N LYS A 78 -15.17 12.56 94.77
CA LYS A 78 -14.62 11.34 94.13
C LYS A 78 -15.61 10.46 93.30
N SER A 79 -15.41 10.42 91.99
CA SER A 79 -16.05 9.42 91.10
C SER A 79 -15.47 8.02 91.31
N LEU A 80 -16.34 7.01 91.39
CA LEU A 80 -16.01 5.58 91.54
C LEU A 80 -16.30 4.78 90.26
N ALA A 81 -15.78 5.25 89.12
CA ALA A 81 -15.81 4.52 87.86
C ALA A 81 -14.40 4.00 87.48
N PRO A 82 -14.24 2.73 87.06
CA PRO A 82 -12.95 2.22 86.61
C PRO A 82 -12.50 2.93 85.32
N LYS A 83 -11.20 3.23 85.24
CA LYS A 83 -10.61 3.97 84.11
C LYS A 83 -10.68 3.12 82.83
N PRO A 84 -11.12 3.65 81.67
CA PRO A 84 -11.13 2.91 80.41
C PRO A 84 -9.72 2.56 79.95
N LEU A 85 -9.57 1.39 79.33
CA LEU A 85 -8.29 0.88 78.85
C LEU A 85 -7.74 1.68 77.67
N THR A 86 -6.41 1.84 77.62
CA THR A 86 -5.70 2.67 76.63
C THR A 86 -5.91 2.24 75.17
N ALA A 87 -6.23 0.97 74.92
CA ALA A 87 -6.51 0.46 73.56
C ALA A 87 -7.64 1.22 72.85
N THR A 88 -8.65 1.72 73.58
CA THR A 88 -9.77 2.49 73.02
C THR A 88 -9.34 3.85 72.44
N PHE A 89 -8.17 4.36 72.81
CA PHE A 89 -7.62 5.62 72.30
C PHE A 89 -6.75 5.46 71.05
N LEU A 90 -6.36 4.22 70.70
CA LEU A 90 -5.44 3.94 69.59
C LEU A 90 -6.14 3.36 68.34
N ALA A 91 -7.38 2.90 68.47
CA ALA A 91 -8.23 2.55 67.34
C ALA A 91 -9.00 3.78 66.83
N ALA A 92 -8.88 4.12 65.56
CA ALA A 92 -9.70 5.16 64.94
C ALA A 92 -11.20 4.77 65.04
N PRO A 93 -12.10 5.66 65.48
CA PRO A 93 -13.50 5.30 65.72
C PRO A 93 -14.20 4.94 64.40
N THR A 94 -14.68 3.70 64.33
CA THR A 94 -15.46 3.21 63.18
C THR A 94 -16.74 4.05 63.06
N PRO A 95 -17.06 4.64 61.88
CA PRO A 95 -18.04 5.74 61.78
C PRO A 95 -19.46 5.39 62.23
N SER A 96 -19.81 4.10 62.24
CA SER A 96 -21.12 3.56 62.64
C SER A 96 -21.58 3.85 64.08
N LYS A 97 -20.71 4.31 64.99
CA LYS A 97 -21.04 4.50 66.42
C LYS A 97 -20.96 5.94 66.93
N LEU A 98 -20.78 6.91 66.04
CA LEU A 98 -20.88 8.34 66.38
C LEU A 98 -22.31 8.84 66.08
N PRO A 99 -22.81 9.88 66.78
CA PRO A 99 -24.05 10.55 66.40
C PRO A 99 -23.99 10.99 64.94
N ALA A 100 -25.08 10.85 64.18
CA ALA A 100 -25.09 11.06 62.73
C ALA A 100 -24.53 12.44 62.29
N ASN A 101 -24.69 13.47 63.13
CA ASN A 101 -24.08 14.79 62.93
C ASN A 101 -22.53 14.73 62.90
N ILE A 102 -21.89 13.97 63.81
CA ILE A 102 -20.43 13.82 63.85
C ILE A 102 -19.94 12.94 62.69
N ALA A 103 -20.68 11.89 62.33
CA ALA A 103 -20.38 11.08 61.14
C ALA A 103 -20.44 11.93 59.85
N ALA A 104 -21.52 12.70 59.66
CA ALA A 104 -21.66 13.65 58.56
C ALA A 104 -20.60 14.77 58.60
N SER A 105 -20.14 15.20 59.78
CA SER A 105 -19.03 16.15 59.92
C SER A 105 -17.69 15.55 59.49
N ALA A 106 -17.44 14.27 59.76
CA ALA A 106 -16.27 13.54 59.26
C ALA A 106 -16.34 13.34 57.73
N GLU A 107 -17.51 13.01 57.18
CA GLU A 107 -17.70 12.86 55.74
C GLU A 107 -17.61 14.19 54.99
N THR A 108 -18.20 15.28 55.52
CA THR A 108 -18.12 16.61 54.89
C THR A 108 -16.71 17.20 54.96
N SER A 109 -15.98 17.06 56.08
CA SER A 109 -14.57 17.46 56.15
C SER A 109 -13.69 16.62 55.22
N ARG A 110 -13.94 15.31 55.08
CA ARG A 110 -13.29 14.47 54.07
C ARG A 110 -13.58 14.99 52.65
N LEU A 111 -14.84 15.21 52.28
CA LEU A 111 -15.22 15.71 50.95
C LEU A 111 -14.63 17.11 50.66
N GLN A 112 -14.50 17.98 51.68
CA GLN A 112 -13.79 19.26 51.57
C GLN A 112 -12.30 19.06 51.27
N THR A 113 -11.63 18.08 51.91
CA THR A 113 -10.23 17.76 51.59
C THR A 113 -10.05 17.14 50.21
N GLU A 114 -10.95 16.24 49.78
CA GLU A 114 -10.91 15.65 48.43
C GLU A 114 -11.17 16.70 47.34
N LEU A 115 -12.13 17.61 47.54
CA LEU A 115 -12.40 18.72 46.63
C LEU A 115 -11.21 19.70 46.57
N LEU A 116 -10.59 20.01 47.71
CA LEU A 116 -9.39 20.86 47.76
C LEU A 116 -8.20 20.20 47.04
N GLN A 117 -7.98 18.90 47.23
CA GLN A 117 -6.95 18.12 46.52
C GLN A 117 -7.22 18.13 45.01
N LEU A 118 -8.45 17.87 44.58
CA LEU A 118 -8.85 17.90 43.17
C LEU A 118 -8.70 19.31 42.56
N HIS A 119 -9.05 20.37 43.29
CA HIS A 119 -8.86 21.75 42.84
C HIS A 119 -7.37 22.10 42.68
N LEU A 120 -6.52 21.75 43.65
CA LEU A 120 -5.07 21.95 43.54
C LEU A 120 -4.47 21.16 42.38
N LEU A 121 -4.89 19.90 42.19
CA LEU A 121 -4.47 19.07 41.06
C LEU A 121 -4.91 19.67 39.71
N HIS A 122 -6.17 20.11 39.60
CA HIS A 122 -6.69 20.76 38.39
C HIS A 122 -6.00 22.09 38.10
N ARG A 123 -5.61 22.85 39.13
CA ARG A 123 -4.88 24.13 39.00
C ARG A 123 -3.41 23.92 38.61
N ALA A 124 -2.72 22.93 39.16
CA ALA A 124 -1.30 22.68 38.92
C ALA A 124 -1.04 21.80 37.68
N GLY A 125 -1.94 20.86 37.38
CA GLY A 125 -1.81 19.86 36.31
C GLY A 125 -1.51 20.43 34.92
N PRO A 126 -2.23 21.47 34.43
CA PRO A 126 -1.96 22.08 33.13
C PRO A 126 -0.53 22.65 33.03
N ALA A 127 -0.06 23.34 34.07
CA ALA A 127 1.28 23.91 34.12
C ALA A 127 2.37 22.84 34.20
N ALA A 128 2.20 21.84 35.08
CA ALA A 128 3.13 20.71 35.20
C ALA A 128 3.21 19.89 33.90
N SER A 129 2.06 19.63 33.25
CA SER A 129 1.98 18.92 31.97
C SER A 129 2.60 19.72 30.82
N ALA A 130 2.44 21.05 30.80
CA ALA A 130 3.10 21.92 29.82
C ALA A 130 4.63 21.94 30.01
N ALA A 131 5.10 22.12 31.26
CA ALA A 131 6.53 22.08 31.59
C ALA A 131 7.15 20.71 31.24
N TRP A 132 6.47 19.61 31.55
CA TRP A 132 6.90 18.27 31.16
C TRP A 132 6.95 18.11 29.63
N ARG A 133 5.94 18.58 28.89
CA ARG A 133 5.93 18.55 27.42
C ARG A 133 7.08 19.33 26.79
N VAL A 134 7.37 20.56 27.27
CA VAL A 134 8.52 21.36 26.82
C VAL A 134 9.83 20.65 27.15
N SER A 135 9.97 20.12 28.35
CA SER A 135 11.17 19.39 28.81
C SER A 135 11.40 18.08 28.04
N ALA A 136 10.33 17.36 27.70
CA ALA A 136 10.38 16.16 26.87
C ALA A 136 10.71 16.47 25.41
N ALA A 137 10.06 17.49 24.82
CA ALA A 137 10.36 17.96 23.46
C ALA A 137 11.81 18.44 23.32
N GLY A 138 12.35 19.15 24.32
CA GLY A 138 13.76 19.56 24.36
C GLY A 138 14.72 18.36 24.41
N ARG A 139 14.46 17.37 25.28
CA ARG A 139 15.26 16.13 25.34
C ARG A 139 15.18 15.28 24.07
N LEU A 140 14.02 15.21 23.43
CA LEU A 140 13.85 14.48 22.18
C LEU A 140 14.58 15.19 21.04
N ARG A 141 14.41 16.52 20.90
CA ARG A 141 15.12 17.32 19.90
C ARG A 141 16.63 17.16 20.04
N ALA A 142 17.20 17.38 21.23
CA ALA A 142 18.64 17.22 21.44
C ALA A 142 19.18 15.80 21.11
N ARG A 143 18.35 14.75 21.18
CA ARG A 143 18.71 13.39 20.75
C ARG A 143 18.60 13.20 19.22
N PHE A 144 17.63 13.83 18.57
CA PHE A 144 17.54 13.84 17.10
C PHE A 144 18.66 14.69 16.49
N ASP A 145 19.03 15.81 17.12
CA ASP A 145 20.14 16.66 16.69
C ASP A 145 21.49 15.90 16.81
N ASP A 146 21.72 15.20 17.93
CA ASP A 146 22.87 14.31 18.16
C ASP A 146 22.90 13.12 17.17
N LEU A 147 21.74 12.51 16.88
CA LEU A 147 21.65 11.42 15.90
C LEU A 147 21.94 11.91 14.48
N ALA A 148 21.36 13.03 14.06
CA ALA A 148 21.57 13.62 12.74
C ALA A 148 23.02 14.11 12.54
N ALA A 149 23.67 14.62 13.60
CA ALA A 149 25.08 14.95 13.58
C ALA A 149 25.95 13.69 13.31
N ARG A 150 25.67 12.57 13.99
CA ARG A 150 26.38 11.30 13.78
C ARG A 150 26.08 10.68 12.42
N GLU A 151 24.84 10.78 11.94
CA GLU A 151 24.44 10.33 10.61
C GLU A 151 25.22 11.07 9.52
N ALA A 152 25.34 12.40 9.63
CA ALA A 152 26.19 13.21 8.75
C ALA A 152 27.69 12.84 8.87
N GLU A 153 28.17 12.53 10.07
CA GLU A 153 29.55 12.09 10.34
C GLU A 153 29.88 10.70 9.76
N VAL A 154 28.88 9.81 9.69
CA VAL A 154 28.97 8.49 9.04
C VAL A 154 28.88 8.64 7.52
N ALA A 155 27.87 9.36 7.02
CA ALA A 155 27.68 9.59 5.59
C ALA A 155 28.87 10.30 4.93
N LEU A 156 29.61 11.16 5.67
CA LEU A 156 30.86 11.77 5.19
C LEU A 156 31.99 10.74 5.03
N ARG A 157 32.10 9.75 5.95
CA ARG A 157 33.09 8.67 5.84
C ARG A 157 32.73 7.68 4.73
N GLU A 158 31.45 7.33 4.61
CA GLU A 158 30.95 6.46 3.54
C GLU A 158 31.21 7.07 2.16
N ARG A 159 30.94 8.37 2.00
CA ARG A 159 31.33 9.13 0.78
C ARG A 159 32.83 9.04 0.52
N GLY A 160 33.67 9.37 1.49
CA GLY A 160 35.13 9.31 1.32
C GLY A 160 35.66 7.91 0.98
N ALA A 161 35.07 6.85 1.53
CA ALA A 161 35.41 5.47 1.21
C ALA A 161 34.97 5.07 -0.22
N VAL A 162 33.75 5.44 -0.61
CA VAL A 162 33.22 5.21 -1.98
C VAL A 162 33.98 6.04 -3.01
N GLU A 163 34.35 7.29 -2.71
CA GLU A 163 35.17 8.15 -3.56
C GLU A 163 36.58 7.57 -3.75
N ALA A 164 37.23 7.09 -2.68
CA ALA A 164 38.53 6.42 -2.77
C ALA A 164 38.48 5.12 -3.60
N HIS A 165 37.45 4.29 -3.39
CA HIS A 165 37.24 3.06 -4.15
C HIS A 165 36.96 3.33 -5.63
N ASN A 166 36.10 4.31 -5.93
CA ASN A 166 35.81 4.75 -7.29
C ASN A 166 37.03 5.38 -7.98
N ALA A 167 37.89 6.10 -7.25
CA ALA A 167 39.12 6.65 -7.82
C ALA A 167 40.13 5.55 -8.20
N LEU A 168 40.24 4.48 -7.41
CA LEU A 168 41.00 3.28 -7.77
C LEU A 168 40.37 2.58 -8.99
N ALA A 169 39.06 2.34 -8.97
CA ALA A 169 38.35 1.71 -10.09
C ALA A 169 38.47 2.50 -11.40
N LEU A 170 38.43 3.83 -11.37
CA LEU A 170 38.63 4.69 -12.55
C LEU A 170 40.08 4.66 -13.07
N ARG A 171 41.07 4.61 -12.17
CA ARG A 171 42.48 4.45 -12.52
C ARG A 171 42.72 3.10 -13.20
N ASP A 172 42.18 2.04 -12.60
CA ASP A 172 42.36 0.64 -13.03
C ASP A 172 41.50 0.30 -14.26
N TRP A 173 40.45 1.09 -14.53
CA TRP A 173 39.69 1.05 -15.79
C TRP A 173 40.50 1.68 -16.93
N GLY A 174 41.18 2.81 -16.70
CA GLY A 174 42.05 3.47 -17.68
C GLY A 174 41.33 3.99 -18.93
N GLY A 175 42.05 4.74 -19.77
CA GLY A 175 41.53 5.23 -21.07
C GLY A 175 40.28 6.11 -20.99
N LEU A 176 40.10 6.86 -19.88
CA LEU A 176 38.85 7.57 -19.56
C LEU A 176 38.33 8.47 -20.70
N GLU A 177 39.21 9.23 -21.37
CA GLU A 177 38.82 10.12 -22.48
C GLU A 177 38.24 9.38 -23.70
N GLU A 178 38.63 8.12 -23.92
CA GLU A 178 38.12 7.27 -25.01
C GLU A 178 36.86 6.50 -24.58
N LYS A 179 36.82 6.06 -23.31
CA LYS A 179 35.74 5.23 -22.76
C LYS A 179 34.53 6.03 -22.30
N LEU A 180 34.71 7.27 -21.82
CA LEU A 180 33.63 8.12 -21.33
C LEU A 180 32.63 8.51 -22.43
N PRO A 181 33.04 8.91 -23.66
CA PRO A 181 32.08 9.15 -24.75
C PRO A 181 31.30 7.91 -25.17
N VAL A 182 31.92 6.72 -25.13
CA VAL A 182 31.25 5.44 -25.42
C VAL A 182 30.25 5.09 -24.31
N LEU A 183 30.63 5.31 -23.05
CA LEU A 183 29.74 5.13 -21.90
C LEU A 183 28.54 6.09 -21.94
N ASP A 184 28.76 7.37 -22.24
CA ASP A 184 27.69 8.36 -22.41
C ASP A 184 26.75 8.00 -23.57
N ALA A 185 27.31 7.59 -24.72
CA ALA A 185 26.52 7.14 -25.86
C ALA A 185 25.68 5.89 -25.54
N VAL A 186 26.19 4.97 -24.72
CA VAL A 186 25.44 3.81 -24.21
C VAL A 186 24.36 4.24 -23.23
N VAL A 187 24.69 5.04 -22.20
CA VAL A 187 23.74 5.44 -21.15
C VAL A 187 22.61 6.28 -21.74
N SER A 188 22.94 7.27 -22.58
CA SER A 188 21.97 8.08 -23.31
C SER A 188 21.09 7.24 -24.25
N ALA A 189 21.67 6.23 -24.92
CA ALA A 189 20.87 5.31 -25.74
C ALA A 189 19.90 4.51 -24.86
N VAL A 190 20.39 3.78 -23.84
CA VAL A 190 19.57 2.96 -22.94
C VAL A 190 18.47 3.78 -22.27
N TRP A 191 18.79 4.99 -21.80
CA TRP A 191 17.80 5.91 -21.23
C TRP A 191 16.73 6.30 -22.26
N SER A 192 17.10 6.66 -23.48
CA SER A 192 16.15 6.99 -24.56
C SER A 192 15.24 5.83 -25.00
N LEU A 193 15.61 4.58 -24.70
CA LEU A 193 14.75 3.41 -24.89
C LEU A 193 13.81 3.21 -23.68
N GLY A 194 14.35 3.34 -22.45
CA GLY A 194 13.64 3.10 -21.19
C GLY A 194 12.68 4.21 -20.73
N GLU A 195 12.79 5.43 -21.29
CA GLU A 195 11.87 6.55 -21.04
C GLU A 195 10.39 6.13 -21.13
N PRO A 196 9.51 6.57 -20.20
CA PRO A 196 8.09 6.20 -20.19
C PRO A 196 7.34 6.75 -21.41
N GLY A 197 7.18 5.92 -22.45
CA GLY A 197 6.64 6.32 -23.75
C GLY A 197 7.71 6.56 -24.82
N GLY A 198 8.96 6.20 -24.54
CA GLY A 198 10.04 6.00 -25.51
C GLY A 198 9.76 4.82 -26.46
N ARG A 199 10.68 4.58 -27.39
CA ARG A 199 10.46 3.67 -28.53
C ARG A 199 10.17 2.22 -28.12
N PHE A 200 10.86 1.71 -27.09
CA PHE A 200 10.63 0.36 -26.56
C PHE A 200 9.23 0.23 -25.92
N ALA A 201 8.89 1.15 -25.00
CA ALA A 201 7.57 1.18 -24.36
C ALA A 201 6.40 1.32 -25.35
N ARG A 202 6.59 1.96 -26.51
CA ARG A 202 5.59 2.00 -27.60
C ARG A 202 5.44 0.67 -28.33
N LEU A 203 6.54 -0.06 -28.52
CA LEU A 203 6.53 -1.38 -29.16
C LEU A 203 5.86 -2.41 -28.25
N VAL A 204 6.22 -2.43 -26.95
CA VAL A 204 5.58 -3.29 -25.93
C VAL A 204 4.07 -3.02 -25.88
N ARG A 205 3.64 -1.76 -25.77
CA ARG A 205 2.21 -1.40 -25.81
C ARG A 205 1.47 -1.73 -27.11
N ARG A 206 2.18 -1.97 -28.23
CA ARG A 206 1.57 -2.44 -29.48
C ARG A 206 1.38 -3.96 -29.46
N PHE A 207 2.33 -4.68 -28.87
CA PHE A 207 2.27 -6.11 -28.63
C PHE A 207 1.23 -6.47 -27.56
N GLU A 208 1.18 -5.77 -26.42
CA GLU A 208 0.17 -5.96 -25.37
C GLU A 208 -1.26 -5.89 -25.95
N LYS A 209 -1.57 -4.80 -26.67
CA LYS A 209 -2.85 -4.59 -27.37
C LYS A 209 -3.13 -5.54 -28.52
N TRP A 210 -2.14 -6.33 -28.95
CA TRP A 210 -2.33 -7.42 -29.88
C TRP A 210 -2.58 -8.73 -29.13
N ALA A 211 -1.84 -9.02 -28.06
CA ALA A 211 -2.04 -10.17 -27.19
C ALA A 211 -3.42 -10.16 -26.49
N GLU A 212 -3.90 -8.98 -26.07
CA GLU A 212 -5.28 -8.76 -25.60
C GLU A 212 -6.30 -9.24 -26.66
N ARG A 213 -6.17 -8.76 -27.90
CA ARG A 213 -7.07 -9.14 -29.01
C ARG A 213 -6.95 -10.62 -29.41
N VAL A 214 -5.78 -11.24 -29.24
CA VAL A 214 -5.58 -12.69 -29.41
C VAL A 214 -6.37 -13.45 -28.34
N ALA A 215 -6.28 -13.03 -27.08
CA ALA A 215 -7.01 -13.64 -25.97
C ALA A 215 -8.53 -13.46 -26.13
N ASP A 216 -8.99 -12.27 -26.51
CA ASP A 216 -10.40 -11.99 -26.82
C ASP A 216 -10.92 -12.87 -27.96
N ALA A 217 -10.16 -13.03 -29.05
CA ALA A 217 -10.54 -13.89 -30.17
C ALA A 217 -10.63 -15.37 -29.75
N VAL A 218 -9.74 -15.86 -28.88
CA VAL A 218 -9.77 -17.22 -28.33
C VAL A 218 -10.96 -17.42 -27.37
N ALA A 219 -11.25 -16.44 -26.51
CA ALA A 219 -12.41 -16.47 -25.63
C ALA A 219 -13.73 -16.45 -26.42
N ALA A 220 -13.87 -15.55 -27.39
CA ALA A 220 -15.04 -15.42 -28.24
C ALA A 220 -15.36 -16.71 -29.02
N ARG A 221 -14.34 -17.48 -29.44
CA ARG A 221 -14.53 -18.81 -30.07
C ARG A 221 -15.08 -19.85 -29.11
N SER A 222 -14.65 -19.82 -27.86
CA SER A 222 -15.13 -20.75 -26.82
C SER A 222 -16.61 -20.52 -26.52
N ASP A 223 -17.03 -19.25 -26.43
CA ASP A 223 -18.43 -18.86 -26.22
C ASP A 223 -19.30 -19.04 -27.50
N SER A 224 -18.76 -18.72 -28.68
CA SER A 224 -19.41 -18.95 -29.98
C SER A 224 -19.74 -20.43 -30.19
N GLY A 225 -18.79 -21.32 -29.87
CA GLY A 225 -18.98 -22.78 -29.94
C GLY A 225 -20.12 -23.30 -29.05
N ALA A 226 -20.42 -22.61 -27.94
CA ALA A 226 -21.53 -22.95 -27.06
C ALA A 226 -22.88 -22.31 -27.47
N ARG A 227 -22.86 -21.24 -28.28
CA ARG A 227 -24.07 -20.46 -28.68
C ARG A 227 -24.49 -20.62 -30.14
N GLY A 228 -23.69 -21.26 -31.00
CA GLY A 228 -24.01 -21.50 -32.40
C GLY A 228 -23.99 -20.24 -33.30
N GLY A 229 -23.56 -19.09 -32.78
CA GLY A 229 -23.39 -17.85 -33.53
C GLY A 229 -22.12 -17.91 -34.38
N GLN A 230 -22.27 -17.94 -35.70
CA GLN A 230 -21.23 -18.27 -36.68
C GLN A 230 -20.23 -17.13 -36.98
N GLU A 231 -19.96 -16.24 -36.01
CA GLU A 231 -19.01 -15.14 -36.19
C GLU A 231 -17.56 -15.62 -36.00
N VAL A 232 -16.83 -15.68 -37.12
CA VAL A 232 -15.48 -16.23 -37.17
C VAL A 232 -14.46 -15.11 -36.92
N VAL A 233 -14.23 -14.78 -35.65
CA VAL A 233 -13.16 -13.85 -35.26
C VAL A 233 -11.80 -14.51 -35.48
N PHE A 234 -11.05 -14.05 -36.48
CA PHE A 234 -9.67 -14.46 -36.74
C PHE A 234 -8.68 -13.66 -35.89
N VAL A 235 -7.54 -14.26 -35.55
CA VAL A 235 -6.41 -13.52 -34.97
C VAL A 235 -5.76 -12.71 -36.09
N SER A 236 -5.83 -11.37 -36.02
CA SER A 236 -5.06 -10.52 -36.92
C SER A 236 -3.57 -10.70 -36.65
N GLU A 237 -2.76 -10.92 -37.69
CA GLU A 237 -1.31 -10.84 -37.55
C GLU A 237 -0.87 -9.48 -37.01
N LEU A 238 0.26 -9.47 -36.30
CA LEU A 238 0.91 -8.24 -35.87
C LEU A 238 1.71 -7.67 -37.05
N ASP A 239 1.49 -6.38 -37.34
CA ASP A 239 1.95 -5.69 -38.55
C ASP A 239 3.45 -5.87 -38.85
N ALA A 240 3.81 -5.90 -40.13
CA ALA A 240 5.20 -6.04 -40.57
C ALA A 240 6.10 -4.96 -39.98
N GLY A 241 5.63 -3.71 -39.89
CA GLY A 241 6.38 -2.60 -39.30
C GLY A 241 6.70 -2.79 -37.81
N TRP A 242 5.91 -3.57 -37.05
CA TRP A 242 6.27 -3.95 -35.68
C TRP A 242 7.49 -4.87 -35.65
N ARG A 243 7.61 -5.78 -36.62
CA ARG A 243 8.75 -6.72 -36.74
C ARG A 243 10.02 -5.99 -37.16
N ASP A 244 9.90 -5.04 -38.09
CA ASP A 244 11.01 -4.17 -38.50
C ASP A 244 11.48 -3.27 -37.34
N GLU A 245 10.54 -2.76 -36.52
CA GLU A 245 10.87 -2.06 -35.28
C GLU A 245 11.55 -2.97 -34.24
N CYS A 246 11.11 -4.23 -34.08
CA CYS A 246 11.79 -5.23 -33.25
C CYS A 246 13.23 -5.47 -33.71
N GLU A 247 13.46 -5.72 -35.00
CA GLU A 247 14.81 -5.92 -35.52
C GLU A 247 15.70 -4.67 -35.34
N GLY A 248 15.15 -3.48 -35.57
CA GLY A 248 15.86 -2.22 -35.37
C GLY A 248 16.19 -1.94 -33.89
N LEU A 249 15.33 -2.36 -32.97
CA LEU A 249 15.57 -2.30 -31.53
C LEU A 249 16.62 -3.32 -31.09
N SER A 250 16.47 -4.58 -31.48
CA SER A 250 17.41 -5.66 -31.15
C SER A 250 18.82 -5.36 -31.67
N ARG A 251 18.97 -4.90 -32.92
CA ARG A 251 20.28 -4.51 -33.48
C ARG A 251 20.95 -3.39 -32.68
N ARG A 252 20.19 -2.39 -32.21
CA ARG A 252 20.75 -1.28 -31.41
C ARG A 252 21.01 -1.68 -29.95
N LEU A 253 20.21 -2.57 -29.37
CA LEU A 253 20.51 -3.17 -28.06
C LEU A 253 21.76 -4.05 -28.13
N ASP A 254 21.96 -4.80 -29.22
CA ASP A 254 23.20 -5.55 -29.49
C ASP A 254 24.42 -4.65 -29.67
N GLU A 255 24.26 -3.51 -30.35
CA GLU A 255 25.31 -2.50 -30.45
C GLU A 255 25.69 -1.97 -29.06
N CYS A 256 24.71 -1.65 -28.20
CA CYS A 256 24.94 -1.25 -26.82
C CYS A 256 25.60 -2.37 -25.99
N ARG A 257 25.18 -3.63 -26.20
CA ARG A 257 25.76 -4.81 -25.55
C ARG A 257 27.23 -5.00 -25.91
N ARG A 258 27.61 -4.80 -27.18
CA ARG A 258 29.00 -4.86 -27.66
C ARG A 258 29.84 -3.70 -27.13
N MET A 259 29.30 -2.48 -27.10
CA MET A 259 29.97 -1.34 -26.47
C MET A 259 30.21 -1.61 -24.97
N LEU A 260 29.22 -2.13 -24.25
CA LEU A 260 29.35 -2.53 -22.84
C LEU A 260 30.35 -3.68 -22.59
N GLN A 261 30.67 -4.49 -23.61
CA GLN A 261 31.70 -5.54 -23.55
C GLN A 261 33.10 -4.95 -23.77
N GLY A 262 33.29 -4.14 -24.81
CA GLY A 262 34.57 -3.45 -25.08
C GLY A 262 35.01 -2.49 -23.96
N LEU A 263 34.07 -2.00 -23.14
CA LEU A 263 34.36 -1.24 -21.92
C LEU A 263 34.85 -2.11 -20.74
N ASP A 264 34.63 -3.44 -20.76
CA ASP A 264 35.15 -4.40 -19.76
C ASP A 264 36.55 -4.92 -20.13
N ASP A 265 36.81 -5.11 -21.43
CA ASP A 265 38.01 -5.77 -21.96
C ASP A 265 39.31 -5.02 -21.61
N GLY A 266 39.23 -3.72 -21.31
CA GLY A 266 40.35 -2.91 -20.83
C GLY A 266 40.60 -2.97 -19.32
N ARG A 267 40.09 -3.99 -18.62
CA ARG A 267 40.47 -4.35 -17.24
C ARG A 267 41.46 -5.51 -17.31
N ASP A 268 42.75 -5.23 -17.11
CA ASP A 268 43.80 -6.25 -17.07
C ASP A 268 43.52 -7.27 -15.95
N ARG A 269 42.89 -8.39 -16.33
CA ARG A 269 42.32 -9.37 -15.38
C ARG A 269 43.35 -10.39 -14.88
N ASP A 270 44.59 -10.29 -15.34
CA ASP A 270 45.64 -11.30 -15.17
C ASP A 270 46.44 -11.18 -13.87
N GLU A 271 46.46 -10.01 -13.22
CA GLU A 271 47.11 -9.78 -11.91
C GLU A 271 46.12 -9.84 -10.71
N ALA A 272 44.81 -9.81 -10.98
CA ALA A 272 43.76 -9.79 -9.96
C ALA A 272 43.40 -11.21 -9.48
N GLY A 273 44.27 -11.81 -8.66
CA GLY A 273 44.10 -13.16 -8.11
C GLY A 273 42.73 -13.40 -7.43
N ALA A 274 42.25 -14.64 -7.51
CA ALA A 274 40.88 -15.07 -7.19
C ALA A 274 40.50 -15.05 -5.69
N GLY A 275 40.57 -13.87 -5.06
CA GLY A 275 40.22 -13.64 -3.65
C GLY A 275 39.71 -12.23 -3.33
N ALA A 276 39.63 -11.33 -4.30
CA ALA A 276 39.13 -9.96 -4.13
C ALA A 276 37.59 -9.91 -4.02
N VAL A 277 37.03 -10.49 -2.95
CA VAL A 277 35.63 -10.29 -2.54
C VAL A 277 35.49 -8.94 -1.85
N GLY A 278 35.71 -7.86 -2.61
CA GLY A 278 35.41 -6.49 -2.22
C GLY A 278 34.03 -6.07 -2.72
N ASP A 279 33.45 -5.04 -2.11
CA ASP A 279 32.22 -4.44 -2.62
C ASP A 279 32.45 -3.85 -4.02
N PRO A 280 31.48 -3.98 -4.96
CA PRO A 280 31.64 -3.47 -6.31
C PRO A 280 31.70 -1.93 -6.31
N SER A 281 32.60 -1.35 -7.10
CA SER A 281 32.67 0.10 -7.29
C SER A 281 31.39 0.63 -7.93
N SER A 282 31.09 1.92 -7.75
CA SER A 282 29.87 2.52 -8.33
C SER A 282 29.85 2.43 -9.86
N LEU A 283 31.02 2.42 -10.51
CA LEU A 283 31.16 2.22 -11.95
C LEU A 283 30.83 0.77 -12.35
N GLU A 284 31.28 -0.24 -11.61
CA GLU A 284 30.91 -1.65 -11.83
C GLU A 284 29.40 -1.88 -11.60
N VAL A 285 28.81 -1.25 -10.57
CA VAL A 285 27.37 -1.31 -10.32
C VAL A 285 26.56 -0.70 -11.47
N VAL A 286 26.96 0.48 -11.97
CA VAL A 286 26.28 1.13 -13.10
C VAL A 286 26.46 0.35 -14.40
N LEU A 287 27.67 -0.09 -14.74
CA LEU A 287 27.91 -0.95 -15.92
C LEU A 287 27.14 -2.27 -15.81
N GLY A 288 27.08 -2.87 -14.62
CA GLY A 288 26.26 -4.05 -14.32
C GLY A 288 24.78 -3.80 -14.58
N ALA A 289 24.22 -2.72 -14.04
CA ALA A 289 22.82 -2.35 -14.22
C ALA A 289 22.48 -2.03 -15.70
N CYS A 290 23.38 -1.39 -16.45
CA CYS A 290 23.21 -1.19 -17.89
C CYS A 290 23.26 -2.52 -18.66
N ARG A 291 24.14 -3.46 -18.27
CA ARG A 291 24.24 -4.79 -18.89
C ARG A 291 23.00 -5.65 -18.60
N THR A 292 22.47 -5.65 -17.38
CA THR A 292 21.22 -6.37 -17.06
C THR A 292 20.05 -5.75 -17.80
N LEU A 293 19.87 -4.42 -17.77
CA LEU A 293 18.77 -3.76 -18.46
C LEU A 293 18.79 -4.03 -19.98
N VAL A 294 19.95 -3.96 -20.63
CA VAL A 294 20.08 -4.31 -22.07
C VAL A 294 19.80 -5.80 -22.32
N HIS A 295 20.17 -6.70 -21.40
CA HIS A 295 19.86 -8.12 -21.51
C HIS A 295 18.36 -8.40 -21.33
N ASP A 296 17.73 -7.82 -20.30
CA ASP A 296 16.32 -7.99 -19.99
C ASP A 296 15.44 -7.48 -21.15
N MET A 297 15.78 -6.33 -21.74
CA MET A 297 15.08 -5.78 -22.91
C MET A 297 15.25 -6.64 -24.18
N LEU A 298 16.40 -7.30 -24.36
CA LEU A 298 16.60 -8.27 -25.44
C LEU A 298 15.80 -9.56 -25.21
N ALA A 299 15.78 -10.06 -23.97
CA ALA A 299 15.02 -11.23 -23.59
C ALA A 299 13.50 -11.00 -23.70
N GLU A 300 13.00 -9.81 -23.35
CA GLU A 300 11.61 -9.42 -23.55
C GLU A 300 11.22 -9.47 -25.04
N LEU A 301 12.04 -8.87 -25.92
CA LEU A 301 11.80 -8.92 -27.38
C LEU A 301 11.80 -10.37 -27.93
N GLU A 302 12.71 -11.24 -27.47
CA GLU A 302 12.72 -12.66 -27.87
C GLU A 302 11.44 -13.39 -27.41
N ILE A 303 10.98 -13.12 -26.18
CA ILE A 303 9.75 -13.69 -25.62
C ILE A 303 8.53 -13.20 -26.42
N MET A 304 8.45 -11.92 -26.76
CA MET A 304 7.37 -11.34 -27.55
C MET A 304 7.32 -11.93 -28.97
N GLU A 305 8.47 -12.05 -29.64
CA GLU A 305 8.55 -12.67 -30.97
C GLU A 305 8.19 -14.17 -30.92
N ARG A 306 8.60 -14.88 -29.85
CA ARG A 306 8.20 -16.28 -29.62
C ARG A 306 6.69 -16.41 -29.44
N MET A 307 6.08 -15.58 -28.59
CA MET A 307 4.63 -15.55 -28.39
C MET A 307 3.87 -15.20 -29.68
N GLN A 308 4.40 -14.28 -30.50
CA GLN A 308 3.85 -13.93 -31.80
C GLN A 308 3.87 -15.12 -32.77
N ARG A 309 5.00 -15.83 -32.86
CA ARG A 309 5.11 -17.08 -33.66
C ARG A 309 4.21 -18.20 -33.15
N GLU A 310 4.12 -18.39 -31.84
CA GLU A 310 3.27 -19.43 -31.23
C GLU A 310 1.78 -19.17 -31.47
N ALA A 311 1.31 -17.92 -31.33
CA ALA A 311 -0.08 -17.55 -31.60
C ALA A 311 -0.47 -17.75 -33.07
N VAL A 312 0.39 -17.35 -34.02
CA VAL A 312 0.13 -17.57 -35.46
C VAL A 312 0.13 -19.06 -35.79
N ALA A 313 1.05 -19.85 -35.23
CA ALA A 313 1.06 -21.31 -35.41
C ALA A 313 -0.20 -21.99 -34.85
N GLN A 314 -0.72 -21.52 -33.71
CA GLN A 314 -1.99 -21.98 -33.14
C GLN A 314 -3.18 -21.60 -34.02
N GLU A 315 -3.22 -20.37 -34.55
CA GLU A 315 -4.24 -19.93 -35.50
C GLU A 315 -4.24 -20.78 -36.78
N ASP A 316 -3.08 -21.00 -37.38
CA ASP A 316 -2.92 -21.86 -38.55
C ASP A 316 -3.41 -23.30 -38.29
N MET A 317 -3.13 -23.86 -37.11
CA MET A 317 -3.63 -25.19 -36.73
C MET A 317 -5.15 -25.19 -36.57
N TRP A 318 -5.73 -24.17 -35.96
CA TRP A 318 -7.19 -24.01 -35.81
C TRP A 318 -7.89 -23.82 -37.16
N VAL A 319 -7.36 -22.96 -38.04
CA VAL A 319 -7.90 -22.73 -39.40
C VAL A 319 -7.83 -24.03 -40.21
N ARG A 320 -6.70 -24.75 -40.20
CA ARG A 320 -6.57 -26.05 -40.89
C ARG A 320 -7.51 -27.11 -40.31
N GLY A 321 -7.67 -27.17 -38.98
CA GLY A 321 -8.61 -28.07 -38.32
C GLY A 321 -10.07 -27.78 -38.68
N ARG A 322 -10.47 -26.51 -38.62
CA ARG A 322 -11.82 -26.05 -38.98
C ARG A 322 -12.13 -26.27 -40.46
N ASN A 323 -11.19 -25.98 -41.37
CA ASN A 323 -11.35 -26.25 -42.79
C ASN A 323 -11.58 -27.75 -43.08
N ARG A 324 -10.80 -28.64 -42.44
CA ARG A 324 -11.04 -30.10 -42.52
C ARG A 324 -12.43 -30.51 -42.02
N ALA A 325 -12.86 -29.97 -40.88
CA ALA A 325 -14.19 -30.27 -40.32
C ALA A 325 -15.34 -29.81 -41.23
N TRP A 326 -15.18 -28.69 -41.93
CA TRP A 326 -16.15 -28.22 -42.92
C TRP A 326 -16.13 -29.07 -44.19
N ALA A 327 -14.94 -29.45 -44.68
CA ALA A 327 -14.79 -30.31 -45.86
C ALA A 327 -15.39 -31.73 -45.68
N VAL A 328 -15.38 -32.28 -44.45
CA VAL A 328 -16.08 -33.54 -44.14
C VAL A 328 -17.60 -33.32 -44.14
N ARG A 329 -18.08 -32.22 -43.56
CA ARG A 329 -19.53 -31.91 -43.51
C ARG A 329 -20.14 -31.68 -44.90
N ASP A 330 -19.35 -31.19 -45.86
CA ASP A 330 -19.74 -30.97 -47.26
C ASP A 330 -19.55 -32.24 -48.12
N GLN A 331 -19.13 -33.38 -47.54
CA GLN A 331 -19.17 -34.71 -48.18
C GLN A 331 -20.43 -35.52 -47.82
N ASP A 332 -21.02 -35.29 -46.65
CA ASP A 332 -22.29 -35.93 -46.24
C ASP A 332 -23.53 -35.32 -46.95
N THR A 333 -23.37 -34.15 -47.58
CA THR A 333 -24.36 -33.56 -48.49
C THR A 333 -23.87 -33.63 -49.93
N GLU A 334 -24.70 -34.14 -50.84
CA GLU A 334 -24.43 -34.10 -52.29
C GLU A 334 -24.57 -32.68 -52.87
N THR A 335 -23.68 -31.77 -52.49
CA THR A 335 -23.59 -30.42 -53.04
C THR A 335 -22.85 -30.49 -54.40
N PRO A 336 -23.48 -30.08 -55.53
CA PRO A 336 -22.88 -30.27 -56.85
C PRO A 336 -21.69 -29.34 -57.07
N ARG A 337 -20.48 -29.90 -56.91
CA ARG A 337 -19.14 -29.39 -57.27
C ARG A 337 -19.15 -28.02 -57.98
N ALA A 338 -18.70 -26.99 -57.27
CA ALA A 338 -18.85 -25.56 -57.59
C ALA A 338 -18.23 -25.02 -58.92
N GLY A 339 -17.84 -25.89 -59.85
CA GLY A 339 -17.50 -25.53 -61.24
C GLY A 339 -18.62 -25.73 -62.27
N ALA A 340 -19.75 -26.33 -61.89
CA ALA A 340 -20.85 -26.65 -62.82
C ALA A 340 -21.70 -25.43 -63.23
N ILE A 341 -22.05 -24.57 -62.26
CA ILE A 341 -23.02 -23.47 -62.43
C ILE A 341 -22.57 -22.48 -63.52
N TRP A 342 -21.28 -22.13 -63.53
CA TRP A 342 -20.68 -21.19 -64.49
C TRP A 342 -20.64 -21.69 -65.94
N ARG A 343 -20.83 -23.00 -66.19
CA ARG A 343 -20.91 -23.55 -67.56
C ARG A 343 -22.35 -23.65 -68.07
N ALA A 344 -23.34 -23.74 -67.20
CA ALA A 344 -24.74 -23.85 -67.60
C ALA A 344 -25.24 -22.60 -68.35
N PHE A 345 -24.74 -21.41 -67.99
CA PHE A 345 -25.17 -20.15 -68.59
C PHE A 345 -24.60 -19.87 -70.00
N SER A 346 -23.66 -20.68 -70.50
CA SER A 346 -23.11 -20.53 -71.86
C SER A 346 -23.80 -21.41 -72.92
N GLY A 347 -24.86 -22.15 -72.55
CA GLY A 347 -25.48 -23.20 -73.38
C GLY A 347 -26.90 -22.91 -73.88
N ALA A 348 -27.30 -21.64 -74.01
CA ALA A 348 -28.69 -21.26 -74.32
C ALA A 348 -28.82 -20.18 -75.43
N GLY A 349 -28.26 -20.46 -76.62
CA GLY A 349 -28.52 -19.67 -77.82
C GLY A 349 -29.83 -20.09 -78.50
N PRO A 350 -30.83 -19.19 -78.68
CA PRO A 350 -32.06 -19.53 -79.40
C PRO A 350 -31.80 -19.60 -80.91
N GLY A 351 -32.43 -20.56 -81.59
CA GLY A 351 -32.36 -20.66 -83.05
C GLY A 351 -33.14 -19.55 -83.76
N GLY A 352 -32.45 -18.71 -84.51
CA GLY A 352 -32.99 -17.74 -85.47
C GLY A 352 -32.49 -18.05 -86.88
N GLN A 353 -33.35 -17.88 -87.89
CA GLN A 353 -33.16 -18.44 -89.24
C GLN A 353 -32.37 -17.54 -90.21
N ASP A 354 -31.98 -18.13 -91.34
CA ASP A 354 -31.27 -17.54 -92.46
C ASP A 354 -31.76 -16.15 -92.92
N ALA A 355 -30.80 -15.27 -93.23
CA ALA A 355 -30.88 -14.38 -94.38
C ALA A 355 -29.49 -14.17 -94.99
N ARG A 356 -29.39 -14.05 -96.32
CA ARG A 356 -28.13 -13.86 -97.08
C ARG A 356 -28.00 -12.41 -97.57
N CYS A 357 -26.92 -12.16 -98.31
CA CYS A 357 -26.48 -10.88 -98.91
C CYS A 357 -25.87 -9.93 -97.85
N ALA A 358 -24.58 -9.60 -97.84
CA ALA A 358 -23.64 -9.23 -98.92
C ALA A 358 -24.09 -7.97 -99.69
N TRP A 359 -23.22 -6.96 -99.74
CA TRP A 359 -22.69 -6.30 -100.94
C TRP A 359 -21.79 -5.12 -100.51
N SER A 360 -20.58 -5.05 -101.09
CA SER A 360 -19.58 -3.95 -101.09
C SER A 360 -19.47 -3.08 -99.83
#